data_AF-A0A945CI28-F1
#
_entry.id   AF-A0A945CI28-F1
#
_cell.length_a   1.000
_cell.length_b   1.000
_cell.length_c   1.000
_cell.angle_alpha   90.00
_cell.angle_beta   90.00
_cell.angle_gamma   90.00
#
_symmetry.space_group_name_H-M   'P 1'
#
loop_
_entity.id
_entity.type
_entity.pdbx_description
1 polymer ?
#
loop_
_entity_poly.entity_id
_entity_poly.type
_entity_poly.pdbx_seq_one_letter_code
_entity_poly.pdbx_strand_id
1 'polypeptide(L)'
;MNAHPWKRIRFERQLSAYLDGELAADETDAVGERLVFDADARQQLRAYEQLDALTHSALIPAHRPDPEVAAEHLLQAIVADEVDRTAAAEDPPRRHLHPALLASIGLLVTAGVALAGLRRRGLV
;
A
#
# COMPACT_ATOMS: atom_id res chain seq x y z
N MET A 1 -33.40 -11.29 5.68
CA MET A 1 -33.32 -12.59 6.36
C MET A 1 -32.63 -12.39 7.70
N ASN A 2 -33.34 -12.52 8.82
CA ASN A 2 -32.74 -12.34 10.15
C ASN A 2 -31.98 -13.61 10.54
N ALA A 3 -30.67 -13.64 10.31
CA ALA A 3 -29.81 -14.68 10.85
C ALA A 3 -29.81 -14.55 12.38
N HIS A 4 -30.24 -15.61 13.07
CA HIS A 4 -30.22 -15.62 14.53
C HIS A 4 -28.78 -15.46 15.04
N PRO A 5 -28.55 -14.63 16.07
CA PRO A 5 -27.20 -14.24 16.50
C PRO A 5 -26.31 -15.44 16.88
N TRP A 6 -26.89 -16.48 17.47
CA TRP A 6 -26.17 -17.70 17.84
C TRP A 6 -25.69 -18.53 16.64
N LYS A 7 -26.41 -18.50 15.50
CA LYS A 7 -25.97 -19.17 14.27
C LYS A 7 -24.75 -18.47 13.67
N ARG A 8 -24.73 -17.13 13.75
CA ARG A 8 -23.61 -16.33 13.27
C ARG A 8 -22.34 -16.61 14.07
N ILE A 9 -22.43 -16.56 15.39
CA ILE A 9 -21.29 -16.86 16.30
C ILE A 9 -20.75 -18.27 16.08
N ARG A 10 -21.62 -19.27 15.90
CA ARG A 10 -21.19 -20.63 15.63
C ARG A 10 -20.41 -20.73 14.32
N PHE A 11 -20.88 -20.05 13.28
CA PHE A 11 -20.23 -20.08 11.98
C PHE A 11 -18.90 -19.32 11.98
N GLU A 12 -18.82 -18.17 12.66
CA GLU A 12 -17.56 -17.45 12.87
C GLU A 12 -16.49 -18.35 13.53
N ARG A 13 -16.88 -19.13 14.54
CA ARG A 13 -15.98 -20.12 15.17
C ARG A 13 -15.56 -21.22 14.21
N GLN A 14 -16.49 -21.74 13.41
CA GLN A 14 -16.17 -22.78 12.41
C GLN A 14 -15.22 -22.24 11.33
N LEU A 15 -15.37 -20.99 10.90
CA LEU A 15 -14.45 -20.36 9.96
C LEU A 15 -13.03 -20.23 10.52
N SER A 16 -12.88 -19.85 11.79
CA SER A 16 -11.57 -19.80 12.46
C SER A 16 -10.94 -21.19 12.49
N ALA A 17 -11.66 -22.19 12.99
CA ALA A 17 -11.17 -23.57 13.05
C ALA A 17 -10.87 -24.15 11.65
N TYR A 18 -11.59 -23.72 10.62
CA TYR A 18 -11.32 -24.09 9.23
C TYR A 18 -9.97 -23.54 8.75
N LEU A 19 -9.65 -22.27 9.07
CA LEU A 19 -8.34 -21.68 8.75
C LEU A 19 -7.20 -22.37 9.50
N ASP A 20 -7.44 -22.69 10.77
CA ASP A 20 -6.45 -23.36 11.62
C ASP A 20 -6.30 -24.86 11.28
N GLY A 21 -7.14 -25.40 10.40
CA GLY A 21 -7.14 -26.83 10.03
C GLY A 21 -7.60 -27.77 11.15
N GLU A 22 -8.35 -27.25 12.13
CA GLU A 22 -8.79 -27.98 13.33
C GLU A 22 -10.14 -28.68 13.15
N LEU A 23 -10.84 -28.43 12.03
CA LEU A 23 -12.13 -29.07 11.75
C LEU A 23 -11.97 -30.54 11.37
N ALA A 24 -12.96 -31.35 11.75
CA ALA A 24 -13.10 -32.70 11.23
C ALA A 24 -13.40 -32.67 9.71
N ALA A 25 -13.19 -33.79 9.01
CA ALA A 25 -13.33 -33.85 7.56
C ALA A 25 -14.76 -33.49 7.08
N ASP A 26 -15.77 -33.98 7.78
CA ASP A 26 -17.18 -33.69 7.51
C ASP A 26 -17.54 -32.21 7.74
N GLU A 27 -16.98 -31.58 8.76
CA GLU A 27 -17.15 -30.15 9.02
C GLU A 27 -16.41 -29.28 8.01
N THR A 28 -15.23 -29.73 7.58
CA THR A 28 -14.41 -29.06 6.55
C THR A 28 -15.15 -29.02 5.22
N ASP A 29 -15.75 -30.13 4.79
CA ASP A 29 -16.54 -30.20 3.57
C ASP A 29 -17.76 -29.27 3.62
N ALA A 30 -18.47 -29.26 4.75
CA ALA A 30 -19.65 -28.41 4.93
C ALA A 30 -19.31 -26.90 4.92
N VAL A 31 -18.20 -26.50 5.56
CA VAL A 31 -17.72 -25.12 5.51
C VAL A 31 -17.22 -24.77 4.10
N GLY A 32 -16.49 -25.69 3.45
CA GLY A 32 -16.01 -25.54 2.09
C GLY A 32 -17.13 -25.31 1.08
N GLU A 33 -18.17 -26.15 1.11
CA GLU A 33 -19.35 -25.99 0.25
C GLU A 33 -20.01 -24.62 0.48
N ARG A 34 -20.15 -24.22 1.74
CA ARG A 34 -20.75 -22.92 2.05
C ARG A 34 -19.89 -21.77 1.52
N LEU A 35 -18.56 -21.84 1.62
CA LEU A 35 -17.66 -20.83 1.06
C LEU A 35 -17.77 -20.70 -0.46
N VAL A 36 -18.13 -21.76 -1.18
CA VAL A 36 -18.34 -21.69 -2.64
C VAL A 36 -19.48 -20.73 -2.99
N PHE A 37 -20.58 -20.75 -2.22
CA PHE A 37 -21.82 -20.05 -2.56
C PHE A 37 -22.08 -18.78 -1.72
N ASP A 38 -21.49 -18.66 -0.54
CA ASP A 38 -21.71 -17.56 0.40
C ASP A 38 -20.59 -16.50 0.25
N ALA A 39 -20.94 -15.35 -0.37
CA ALA A 39 -20.00 -14.25 -0.57
C ALA A 39 -19.59 -13.59 0.76
N ASP A 40 -20.52 -13.48 1.72
CA ASP A 40 -20.25 -12.89 3.03
C ASP A 40 -19.29 -13.79 3.81
N ALA A 41 -19.47 -15.12 3.74
CA ALA A 41 -18.54 -16.08 4.33
C ALA A 41 -17.12 -15.96 3.75
N ARG A 42 -16.98 -15.81 2.43
CA ARG A 42 -15.66 -15.58 1.80
C ARG A 42 -15.03 -14.26 2.23
N GLN A 43 -15.83 -13.21 2.38
CA GLN A 43 -15.33 -11.94 2.89
C GLN A 43 -14.85 -12.06 4.34
N GLN A 44 -15.58 -12.79 5.18
CA GLN A 44 -15.16 -13.06 6.56
C GLN A 44 -13.87 -13.89 6.62
N LEU A 45 -13.73 -14.92 5.77
CA LEU A 45 -12.50 -15.72 5.66
C LEU A 45 -11.29 -14.84 5.35
N ARG A 46 -11.41 -13.98 4.34
CA ARG A 46 -10.34 -13.02 3.97
C ARG A 46 -9.98 -12.07 5.10
N ALA A 47 -10.96 -11.64 5.90
CA ALA A 47 -10.70 -10.76 7.04
C ALA A 47 -9.86 -11.48 8.11
N TYR A 48 -10.10 -12.77 8.35
CA TYR A 48 -9.28 -13.57 9.25
C TYR A 48 -7.87 -13.82 8.69
N GLU A 49 -7.74 -14.15 7.40
CA GLU A 49 -6.42 -14.29 6.75
C GLU A 49 -5.59 -12.99 6.83
N GLN A 50 -6.23 -11.83 6.63
CA GLN A 50 -5.58 -10.53 6.77
C GLN A 50 -5.15 -10.26 8.22
N LEU A 51 -6.00 -10.60 9.19
CA LEU A 51 -5.66 -10.46 10.60
C LEU A 51 -4.46 -11.33 10.97
N ASP A 52 -4.45 -12.59 10.53
CA ASP A 52 -3.35 -13.51 10.78
C ASP A 52 -2.04 -13.01 10.15
N ALA A 53 -2.08 -12.52 8.91
CA ALA A 53 -0.92 -11.90 8.27
C ALA A 53 -0.39 -10.67 9.05
N LEU A 54 -1.29 -9.82 9.56
CA LEU A 54 -0.90 -8.67 10.39
C LEU A 54 -0.27 -9.13 11.71
N THR A 55 -0.89 -10.10 12.39
CA THR A 55 -0.36 -10.65 13.63
C THR A 55 1.01 -11.30 13.40
N HIS A 56 1.15 -12.09 12.34
CA HIS A 56 2.43 -12.67 11.94
C HIS A 56 3.49 -11.58 11.73
N SER A 57 3.16 -10.52 10.97
CA SER A 57 4.08 -9.41 10.72
C SER A 57 4.50 -8.66 11.99
N ALA A 58 3.59 -8.53 12.96
CA ALA A 58 3.87 -7.87 14.24
C ALA A 58 4.74 -8.73 15.17
N LEU A 59 4.67 -10.05 15.02
CA LEU A 59 5.48 -11.00 15.80
C LEU A 59 6.90 -11.17 15.24
N ILE A 60 7.14 -10.78 13.98
CA ILE A 60 8.50 -10.70 13.43
C ILE A 60 9.26 -9.66 14.26
N PRO A 61 10.34 -10.05 14.97
CA PRO A 61 11.14 -9.10 15.73
C PRO A 61 11.56 -7.98 14.80
N ALA A 62 11.38 -6.73 15.23
CA ALA A 62 11.83 -5.59 14.45
C ALA A 62 13.34 -5.75 14.22
N HIS A 63 13.71 -6.17 13.02
CA HIS A 63 15.10 -6.21 12.62
C HIS A 63 15.53 -4.75 12.59
N ARG A 64 16.23 -4.31 13.63
CA ARG A 64 16.84 -2.99 13.63
C ARG A 64 17.99 -3.09 12.65
N PRO A 65 17.89 -2.52 11.43
CA PRO A 65 19.00 -2.55 10.52
C PRO A 65 20.18 -1.86 11.21
N ASP A 66 21.37 -2.43 11.03
CA ASP A 66 22.59 -1.76 11.44
C ASP A 66 22.62 -0.39 10.72
N PRO A 67 22.64 0.74 11.46
CA PRO A 67 22.61 2.06 10.86
C PRO A 67 23.77 2.29 9.89
N GLU A 68 24.92 1.66 10.11
CA GLU A 68 26.07 1.77 9.21
C GLU A 68 25.80 1.07 7.88
N VAL A 69 25.26 -0.15 7.93
CA VAL A 69 24.87 -0.92 6.73
C VAL A 69 23.73 -0.24 5.98
N ALA A 70 22.75 0.31 6.69
CA ALA A 70 21.66 1.07 6.07
C ALA A 70 22.17 2.36 5.39
N ALA A 71 23.11 3.07 6.02
CA ALA A 71 23.75 4.25 5.44
C ALA A 71 24.58 3.89 4.21
N GLU A 72 25.32 2.78 4.25
CA GLU A 72 26.11 2.29 3.11
C GLU A 72 25.20 1.90 1.94
N HIS A 73 24.11 1.17 2.18
CA HIS A 73 23.14 0.85 1.13
C HIS A 73 22.46 2.08 0.53
N LEU A 74 22.14 3.09 1.34
CA LEU A 74 21.59 4.36 0.85
C LEU A 74 22.61 5.12 0.00
N LEU A 75 23.88 5.17 0.42
CA LEU A 75 24.94 5.78 -0.37
C LEU A 75 25.14 5.06 -1.70
N GLN A 76 25.15 3.72 -1.70
CA GLN A 76 25.24 2.93 -2.92
C GLN A 76 24.04 3.15 -3.85
N ALA A 77 22.82 3.24 -3.32
CA ALA A 77 21.62 3.52 -4.10
C ALA A 77 21.64 4.93 -4.73
N ILE A 78 22.09 5.94 -3.98
CA ILE A 78 22.24 7.31 -4.49
C ILE A 78 23.29 7.35 -5.60
N VAL A 79 24.45 6.71 -5.39
CA VAL A 79 25.51 6.64 -6.41
C VAL A 79 25.03 5.89 -7.66
N ALA A 80 24.31 4.79 -7.51
CA ALA A 80 23.77 4.03 -8.64
C ALA A 80 22.73 4.85 -9.44
N ASP A 81 21.84 5.58 -8.76
CA ASP A 81 20.86 6.48 -9.39
C ASP A 81 21.56 7.67 -10.10
N GLU A 82 22.66 8.18 -9.55
CA GLU A 82 23.43 9.25 -10.20
C GLU A 82 24.21 8.75 -11.43
N VAL A 83 24.72 7.52 -11.38
CA VAL A 83 25.32 6.84 -12.56
C VAL A 83 24.26 6.57 -13.63
N ASP A 84 23.06 6.14 -13.25
CA ASP A 84 21.96 5.89 -14.21
C ASP A 84 21.44 7.18 -14.85
N ARG A 85 21.33 8.28 -14.08
CA ARG A 85 20.96 9.60 -14.61
C ARG A 85 22.02 10.21 -15.53
N THR A 86 23.30 9.99 -15.24
CA THR A 86 24.39 10.46 -16.10
C THR A 86 24.49 9.64 -17.38
N ALA A 87 24.23 8.32 -17.33
CA ALA A 87 24.08 7.49 -18.52
C ALA A 87 22.85 7.87 -19.36
N ALA A 88 21.71 8.20 -18.72
CA ALA A 88 20.48 8.63 -19.39
C ALA A 88 20.57 10.06 -19.98
N ALA A 89 21.59 10.85 -19.61
CA ALA A 89 21.80 12.19 -20.15
C ALA A 89 22.44 12.20 -21.56
N GLU A 90 23.02 11.07 -22.00
CA GLU A 90 23.62 10.95 -23.35
C GLU A 90 22.60 10.62 -24.45
N ASP A 91 21.38 10.20 -24.10
CA ASP A 91 20.31 9.95 -25.07
C ASP A 91 19.42 11.19 -25.23
N PRO A 92 19.27 11.79 -26.43
CA PRO A 92 18.43 12.97 -26.62
C PRO A 92 16.94 12.59 -26.44
N PRO A 93 16.24 13.12 -25.42
CA PRO A 93 14.88 12.70 -25.13
C PRO A 93 13.90 13.34 -26.13
N ARG A 94 13.16 12.51 -26.86
CA ARG A 94 11.98 12.94 -27.62
C ARG A 94 10.86 13.33 -26.63
N ARG A 95 10.88 14.58 -26.16
CA ARG A 95 9.94 15.10 -25.15
C ARG A 95 8.64 15.56 -25.80
N HIS A 96 7.62 14.70 -25.81
CA HIS A 96 6.23 15.16 -25.93
C HIS A 96 5.81 15.77 -24.59
N LEU A 97 6.07 17.07 -24.42
CA LEU A 97 5.65 17.80 -23.23
C LEU A 97 4.12 17.97 -23.24
N HIS A 98 3.44 17.44 -22.23
CA HIS A 98 2.02 17.67 -22.04
C HIS A 98 1.75 19.18 -21.86
N PRO A 99 0.80 19.78 -22.60
CA PRO A 99 0.55 21.22 -22.58
C PRO A 99 0.15 21.75 -21.19
N ALA A 100 -0.45 20.89 -20.35
CA ALA A 100 -0.77 21.21 -18.97
C ALA A 100 0.47 21.53 -18.11
N LEU A 101 1.60 20.87 -18.38
CA LEU A 101 2.86 21.08 -17.65
C LEU A 101 3.55 22.39 -18.07
N LEU A 102 3.40 22.79 -19.34
CA LEU A 102 3.85 24.11 -19.79
C LEU A 102 3.00 25.24 -19.19
N ALA A 103 1.68 25.03 -19.09
CA ALA A 103 0.77 26.00 -18.48
C ALA A 103 1.04 26.19 -16.98
N SER A 104 1.34 25.12 -16.23
CA SER A 104 1.63 25.22 -14.80
C SER A 104 2.92 25.97 -14.51
N ILE A 105 3.96 25.78 -15.33
CA ILE A 105 5.22 26.54 -15.24
C ILE A 105 4.96 28.03 -15.47
N GLY A 106 4.20 28.38 -16.52
CA GLY A 106 3.84 29.76 -16.80
C GLY A 106 3.05 30.43 -15.66
N LEU A 107 2.11 29.71 -15.07
CA LEU A 107 1.30 30.22 -13.96
C LEU A 107 2.13 30.42 -12.68
N LEU A 108 3.05 29.51 -12.37
CA LEU A 108 3.94 29.61 -11.21
C LEU A 108 4.87 30.83 -11.32
N VAL A 109 5.48 31.04 -12.50
CA VAL A 109 6.35 32.19 -12.75
C VAL A 109 5.57 33.50 -12.63
N THR A 110 4.37 33.55 -13.21
CA THR A 110 3.51 34.74 -13.15
C THR A 110 3.06 35.06 -11.71
N ALA A 111 2.67 34.04 -10.95
CA ALA A 111 2.29 34.18 -9.54
C ALA A 111 3.46 34.65 -8.67
N GLY A 112 4.66 34.10 -8.90
CA GLY A 112 5.88 34.51 -8.19
C GLY A 112 6.26 35.97 -8.44
N VAL A 113 6.18 36.42 -9.70
CA VAL A 113 6.45 37.82 -10.06
C VAL A 113 5.41 38.76 -9.46
N ALA A 114 4.12 38.38 -9.49
CA ALA A 114 3.06 39.16 -8.87
C ALA A 114 3.26 39.31 -7.35
N LEU A 115 3.61 38.23 -6.67
CA LEU A 115 3.88 38.23 -5.22
C LEU A 115 5.10 39.09 -4.87
N ALA A 116 6.19 38.96 -5.63
CA ALA A 116 7.39 39.79 -5.45
C ALA A 116 7.11 41.28 -5.70
N GLY A 117 6.27 41.59 -6.69
CA GLY A 117 5.82 42.97 -6.96
C GLY A 117 4.97 43.55 -5.83
N LEU A 118 4.09 42.74 -5.24
CA LEU A 118 3.25 43.13 -4.10
C LEU A 118 4.09 43.44 -2.86
N ARG A 119 5.08 42.58 -2.57
CA ARG A 119 6.04 42.77 -1.46
C ARG A 119 6.90 44.03 -1.65
N ARG A 120 7.34 44.32 -2.88
CA ARG A 120 8.12 45.54 -3.17
C ARG A 120 7.32 46.83 -3.00
N ARG A 121 6.00 46.77 -3.12
CA ARG A 121 5.08 47.91 -2.93
C ARG A 121 4.60 48.08 -1.48
N GLY A 122 5.04 47.22 -0.55
CA GLY A 122 4.69 47.31 0.87
C GLY A 122 3.22 47.03 1.18
N LEU A 123 2.53 46.29 0.30
CA LEU A 123 1.12 45.93 0.44
C LEU A 123 0.91 44.59 1.18
N VAL A 124 2.00 43.87 1.48
CA VAL A 124 2.06 42.62 2.27
C VAL A 124 3.30 42.64 3.13
#